data_AF-A0A959IV19-F1
#
_entry.id   AF-A0A959IV19-F1
#
_cell.length_a   1.000
_cell.length_b   1.000
_cell.length_c   1.000
_cell.angle_alpha   90.00
_cell.angle_beta   90.00
_cell.angle_gamma   90.00
#
_symmetry.space_group_name_H-M   'P 1'
#
loop_
_entity.id
_entity.type
_entity.pdbx_description
1 polymer ?
#
loop_
_entity_poly.entity_id
_entity_poly.type
_entity_poly.pdbx_seq_one_letter_code
_entity_poly.pdbx_strand_id
1 'polypeptide(L)'
;MRRLLVLPIFWASFLLPLVGQVRIHIKTVPANTPIGDTLFLAASFNDWNPGDRDYPFVRLPDGTYFIQLNIDSVFDYKITRGAWSSVEGGVVGEAIENRRFDPGLGHEAPQVVVQTWEDLPGRPPWANQVIRVRSIPTNTPADASIYIVGNFNRWHPADPRYELELQTDGTYQVSVPVWMDTLEYKFTRGSWKTVEGRKSGRARFNRQLIVHVPVPQPEVVVIESWEDLSGHPINIYTFLLLLAAFQGLLLIVAINTLQDYNRDANRLLSFLILLISLVLIGRVSTYDRDIFQLYPKLLLVPDLLYFLYAPVFYLYIRRLLLPEARNWNWSMLLHFLPFMLQLLVYLPLLGMEPGHFISLNTDLSLRWVFVLSGGIAFIYNLLYWWWCWRIIRNYQRQSDDEFSYGNNLQFLQTIMGLKAACLIIWAASYLIGGFGWLFAVETSRITDRSVDFLWVVFSLTVFILGYFAMRQPEIFKMPPLPP
;
A
#
# COMPACT_ATOMS: atom_id res chain seq x y z
N MET A 1 93.99 11.94 -13.01
CA MET A 1 93.08 11.82 -11.85
C MET A 1 91.92 12.80 -12.02
N ARG A 2 90.72 12.41 -11.59
CA ARG A 2 89.40 13.09 -11.67
C ARG A 2 88.60 12.86 -12.96
N ARG A 3 87.73 11.85 -12.93
CA ARG A 3 86.48 11.82 -13.71
C ARG A 3 85.39 12.43 -12.82
N LEU A 4 84.76 13.50 -13.30
CA LEU A 4 83.58 14.12 -12.70
C LEU A 4 82.34 13.33 -13.15
N LEU A 5 81.61 12.76 -12.20
CA LEU A 5 80.28 12.18 -12.38
C LEU A 5 79.25 13.28 -12.11
N VAL A 6 78.41 13.56 -13.10
CA VAL A 6 77.22 14.42 -12.96
C VAL A 6 76.01 13.50 -12.76
N LEU A 7 75.38 13.57 -11.60
CA LEU A 7 74.11 12.92 -11.27
C LEU A 7 72.98 13.96 -11.40
N PRO A 8 71.90 13.70 -12.16
CA PRO A 8 70.74 14.58 -12.16
C PRO A 8 69.86 14.27 -10.94
N ILE A 9 69.53 15.31 -10.17
CA ILE A 9 68.58 15.26 -9.07
C ILE A 9 67.17 15.40 -9.65
N PHE A 10 66.36 14.33 -9.57
CA PHE A 10 64.93 14.40 -9.81
C PHE A 10 64.22 14.94 -8.56
N TRP A 11 63.60 16.11 -8.67
CA TRP A 11 62.64 16.63 -7.69
C TRP A 11 61.27 15.99 -7.95
N ALA A 12 60.80 15.15 -7.02
CA ALA A 12 59.43 14.66 -7.01
C ALA A 12 58.58 15.59 -6.14
N SER A 13 57.72 16.39 -6.77
CA SER A 13 56.72 17.21 -6.10
C SER A 13 55.53 16.32 -5.71
N PHE A 14 55.30 16.12 -4.41
CA PHE A 14 54.06 15.53 -3.90
C PHE A 14 52.92 16.54 -4.07
N LEU A 15 51.95 16.23 -4.94
CA LEU A 15 50.64 16.88 -4.96
C LEU A 15 49.76 16.23 -3.87
N LEU A 16 49.49 16.96 -2.79
CA LEU A 16 48.46 16.57 -1.83
C LEU A 16 47.08 16.87 -2.43
N PRO A 17 46.08 15.97 -2.31
CA PRO A 17 44.74 16.23 -2.79
C PRO A 17 44.08 17.31 -1.92
N LEU A 18 43.50 18.33 -2.56
CA LEU A 18 42.60 19.27 -1.88
C LEU A 18 41.32 18.53 -1.49
N VAL A 19 41.07 18.39 -0.20
CA VAL A 19 39.77 17.92 0.32
C VAL A 19 38.75 19.04 0.15
N GLY A 20 37.59 18.74 -0.44
CA GLY A 20 36.49 19.69 -0.58
C GLY A 20 36.03 20.19 0.79
N GLN A 21 36.15 21.49 1.03
CA GLN A 21 35.71 22.16 2.25
C GLN A 21 34.33 22.78 2.01
N VAL A 22 33.31 22.33 2.75
CA VAL A 22 31.97 22.94 2.73
C VAL A 22 31.73 23.70 4.03
N ARG A 23 31.21 24.92 3.91
CA ARG A 23 30.77 25.73 5.05
C ARG A 23 29.26 25.89 5.01
N ILE A 24 28.57 25.42 6.03
CA ILE A 24 27.13 25.69 6.21
C ILE A 24 27.02 26.93 7.08
N HIS A 25 26.24 27.93 6.62
CA HIS A 25 26.04 29.20 7.31
C HIS A 25 24.58 29.37 7.70
N ILE A 26 24.29 29.51 8.99
CA ILE A 26 22.94 29.84 9.49
C ILE A 26 22.83 31.36 9.57
N LYS A 27 22.06 31.95 8.65
CA LYS A 27 21.81 33.39 8.58
C LYS A 27 20.97 33.90 9.74
N THR A 28 19.93 33.17 10.12
CA THR A 28 19.00 33.58 11.17
C THR A 28 18.45 32.39 11.91
N VAL A 29 18.24 32.59 13.22
CA VAL A 29 17.49 31.70 14.09
C VAL A 29 16.30 32.46 14.69
N PRO A 30 15.24 31.76 15.15
CA PRO A 30 14.08 32.39 15.78
C PRO A 30 14.46 33.24 16.99
N ALA A 31 13.76 34.35 17.24
CA ALA A 31 14.06 35.24 18.37
C ALA A 31 13.90 34.57 19.75
N ASN A 32 13.07 33.52 19.83
CA ASN A 32 12.87 32.70 21.03
C ASN A 32 13.88 31.55 21.18
N THR A 33 14.96 31.52 20.37
CA THR A 33 16.07 30.57 20.57
C THR A 33 16.76 30.85 21.90
N PRO A 34 16.86 29.88 22.84
CA PRO A 34 17.51 30.11 24.11
C PRO A 34 18.98 30.47 23.94
N ILE A 35 19.42 31.53 24.62
CA ILE A 35 20.75 32.16 24.43
C ILE A 35 21.91 31.21 24.80
N GLY A 36 21.67 30.23 25.67
CA GLY A 36 22.67 29.26 26.13
C GLY A 36 22.76 27.99 25.29
N ASP A 37 21.91 27.80 24.29
CA ASP A 37 21.87 26.55 23.54
C ASP A 37 22.98 26.49 22.49
N THR A 38 23.58 25.31 22.38
CA THR A 38 24.49 24.99 21.27
C THR A 38 23.68 24.39 20.13
N LEU A 39 23.91 24.87 18.91
CA LEU A 39 23.30 24.28 17.73
C LEU A 39 24.20 23.18 17.19
N PHE A 40 23.61 22.06 16.79
CA PHE A 40 24.32 20.89 16.27
C PHE A 40 23.84 20.54 14.86
N LEU A 41 24.73 19.92 14.08
CA LEU A 41 24.40 19.33 12.79
C LEU A 41 24.13 17.83 12.98
N ALA A 42 22.88 17.41 12.81
CA ALA A 42 22.52 15.99 12.68
C ALA A 42 22.45 15.66 11.19
N ALA A 43 23.28 14.73 10.72
CA ALA A 43 23.45 14.42 9.31
C ALA A 43 23.57 12.92 9.05
N SER A 44 23.41 12.52 7.79
CA SER A 44 23.53 11.13 7.37
C SER A 44 24.92 10.53 7.61
N PHE A 45 25.97 11.36 7.75
CA PHE A 45 27.34 10.90 7.99
C PHE A 45 27.73 10.78 9.48
N ASN A 46 26.92 11.32 10.40
CA ASN A 46 27.15 11.23 11.85
C ASN A 46 26.00 10.50 12.56
N ASP A 47 25.46 9.48 11.88
CA ASP A 47 24.39 8.62 12.37
C ASP A 47 23.17 9.38 12.91
N TRP A 48 22.90 10.57 12.35
CA TRP A 48 21.78 11.40 12.77
C TRP A 48 21.81 11.73 14.27
N ASN A 49 23.00 11.90 14.85
CA ASN A 49 23.13 12.25 16.27
C ASN A 49 22.79 13.74 16.50
N PRO A 50 21.68 14.07 17.23
CA PRO A 50 21.19 15.44 17.38
C PRO A 50 21.99 16.30 18.37
N GLY A 51 22.97 15.73 19.07
CA GLY A 51 23.81 16.43 20.04
C GLY A 51 25.28 16.09 19.88
N ASP A 52 25.69 15.77 18.65
CA ASP A 52 27.05 15.33 18.36
C ASP A 52 28.07 16.45 18.62
N ARG A 53 28.94 16.24 19.61
CA ARG A 53 29.94 17.22 20.03
C ARG A 53 31.05 17.43 19.02
N ASP A 54 31.17 16.58 18.02
CA ASP A 54 32.12 16.75 16.92
C ASP A 54 31.58 17.69 15.83
N TYR A 55 30.26 17.97 15.82
CA TYR A 55 29.62 18.85 14.83
C TYR A 55 28.79 20.00 15.43
N PRO A 56 29.36 20.82 16.34
CA PRO A 56 28.69 22.03 16.83
C PRO A 56 28.84 23.17 15.82
N PHE A 57 27.80 23.98 15.70
CA PHE A 57 27.90 25.28 15.04
C PHE A 57 28.59 26.30 15.94
N VAL A 58 29.45 27.10 15.34
CA VAL A 58 30.12 28.23 15.99
C VAL A 58 29.25 29.48 15.83
N ARG A 59 28.86 30.09 16.95
CA ARG A 59 28.13 31.36 16.97
C ARG A 59 29.09 32.54 16.72
N LEU A 60 28.73 33.41 15.78
CA LEU A 60 29.48 34.62 15.45
C LEU A 60 28.95 35.85 16.21
N PRO A 61 29.77 36.92 16.35
CA PRO A 61 29.37 38.14 17.05
C PRO A 61 28.16 38.86 16.44
N ASP A 62 27.89 38.67 15.14
CA ASP A 62 26.74 39.22 14.42
C ASP A 62 25.44 38.41 14.65
N GLY A 63 25.51 37.33 15.44
CA GLY A 63 24.37 36.46 15.74
C GLY A 63 24.13 35.35 14.73
N THR A 64 24.92 35.25 13.67
CA THR A 64 24.90 34.12 12.72
C THR A 64 25.69 32.93 13.26
N TYR A 65 25.57 31.78 12.60
CA TYR A 65 26.31 30.58 12.98
C TYR A 65 26.96 29.92 11.78
N PHE A 66 28.06 29.21 11.98
CA PHE A 66 28.67 28.42 10.90
C PHE A 66 29.27 27.10 11.41
N ILE A 67 29.35 26.13 10.51
CA ILE A 67 30.15 24.91 10.69
C ILE A 67 30.97 24.67 9.42
N GLN A 68 32.22 24.24 9.60
CA GLN A 68 33.13 23.88 8.52
C GLN A 68 33.27 22.36 8.49
N LEU A 69 32.95 21.74 7.35
CA LEU A 69 33.04 20.30 7.15
C LEU A 69 34.08 19.99 6.07
N ASN A 70 34.78 18.88 6.24
CA ASN A 70 35.71 18.32 5.27
C ASN A 70 35.05 17.12 4.58
N ILE A 71 33.94 17.38 3.88
CA ILE A 71 33.09 16.37 3.23
C ILE A 71 32.77 16.85 1.82
N ASP A 72 33.01 15.98 0.83
CA ASP A 72 32.82 16.23 -0.60
C ASP A 72 31.72 15.35 -1.22
N SER A 73 30.95 14.65 -0.40
CA SER A 73 29.81 13.82 -0.81
C SER A 73 28.46 14.52 -0.57
N VAL A 74 27.42 14.03 -1.25
CA VAL A 74 26.03 14.38 -0.95
C VAL A 74 25.69 13.90 0.46
N PHE A 75 25.00 14.72 1.25
CA PHE A 75 24.45 14.31 2.54
C PHE A 75 23.16 15.06 2.88
N ASP A 76 22.32 14.40 3.67
CA ASP A 76 21.14 15.01 4.26
C ASP A 76 21.44 15.44 5.69
N TYR A 77 20.83 16.54 6.14
CA TYR A 77 21.06 17.11 7.46
C TYR A 77 19.87 17.88 8.02
N LYS A 78 19.92 18.10 9.34
CA LYS A 78 19.03 18.97 10.12
C LYS A 78 19.83 19.71 11.20
N ILE A 79 19.26 20.81 11.67
CA ILE A 79 19.80 21.61 12.77
C ILE A 79 18.99 21.35 14.03
N THR A 80 19.68 21.08 15.15
CA THR A 80 19.08 20.76 16.44
C THR A 80 19.70 21.60 17.56
N ARG A 81 19.03 21.69 18.71
CA ARG A 81 19.59 22.25 19.95
C ARG A 81 20.07 21.17 20.94
N GLY A 82 20.51 20.02 20.42
CA GLY A 82 21.07 18.91 21.23
C GLY A 82 20.16 17.69 21.36
N ALA A 83 18.88 17.81 21.02
CA ALA A 83 17.92 16.71 21.01
C ALA A 83 16.92 16.83 19.86
N TRP A 84 16.35 15.70 19.44
CA TRP A 84 15.31 15.65 18.40
C TRP A 84 14.04 16.41 18.74
N SER A 85 13.70 16.52 20.04
CA SER A 85 12.60 17.36 20.51
C SER A 85 12.82 18.84 20.22
N SER A 86 14.08 19.26 20.02
CA SER A 86 14.51 20.65 19.83
C SER A 86 15.06 20.93 18.42
N VAL A 87 14.60 20.16 17.44
CA VAL A 87 15.00 20.29 16.04
C VAL A 87 14.32 21.49 15.37
N GLU A 88 14.93 22.00 14.30
CA GLU A 88 14.33 23.03 13.46
C GLU A 88 12.98 22.58 12.87
N GLY A 89 12.03 23.52 12.89
CA GLY A 89 10.70 23.38 12.31
C GLY A 89 10.41 24.48 11.27
N GLY A 90 9.22 24.37 10.66
CA GLY A 90 8.70 25.30 9.66
C GLY A 90 8.18 26.59 10.28
N VAL A 91 7.15 27.21 9.71
CA VAL A 91 6.69 28.54 10.16
C VAL A 91 5.97 28.47 11.50
N VAL A 92 5.32 27.34 11.79
CA VAL A 92 4.48 27.09 12.96
C VAL A 92 5.00 25.96 13.84
N GLY A 93 6.28 25.59 13.71
CA GLY A 93 6.90 24.48 14.44
C GLY A 93 6.58 23.09 13.86
N GLU A 94 5.95 23.04 12.68
CA GLU A 94 5.74 21.82 11.94
C GLU A 94 7.05 21.21 11.45
N ALA A 95 7.06 19.89 11.28
CA ALA A 95 8.18 19.19 10.67
C ALA A 95 8.49 19.76 9.28
N ILE A 96 9.77 19.99 9.01
CA ILE A 96 10.27 20.22 7.64
C ILE A 96 11.04 19.00 7.16
N GLU A 97 11.13 18.83 5.83
CA GLU A 97 11.98 17.81 5.22
C GLU A 97 13.46 17.97 5.63
N ASN A 98 14.24 16.91 5.42
CA ASN A 98 15.69 17.01 5.57
C ASN A 98 16.26 18.03 4.59
N ARG A 99 17.24 18.82 5.05
CA ARG A 99 18.02 19.66 4.16
C ARG A 99 19.02 18.77 3.45
N ARG A 100 19.26 19.03 2.16
CA ARG A 100 20.21 18.25 1.37
C ARG A 100 21.35 19.14 0.91
N PHE A 101 22.58 18.69 1.13
CA PHE A 101 23.76 19.25 0.51
C PHE A 101 24.16 18.38 -0.68
N ASP A 102 24.33 19.00 -1.85
CA ASP A 102 24.82 18.34 -3.05
C ASP A 102 25.93 19.21 -3.70
N PRO A 103 27.19 18.76 -3.69
CA PRO A 103 28.30 19.51 -4.25
C PRO A 103 28.19 19.68 -5.78
N GLY A 104 27.36 18.89 -6.48
CA GLY A 104 27.12 18.98 -7.91
C GLY A 104 26.16 20.11 -8.34
N LEU A 105 25.46 20.75 -7.40
CA LEU A 105 24.43 21.77 -7.68
C LEU A 105 24.95 23.23 -7.62
N GLY A 106 26.24 23.44 -7.32
CA GLY A 106 26.89 24.76 -7.33
C GLY A 106 27.77 25.01 -6.10
N HIS A 107 28.80 25.86 -6.25
CA HIS A 107 29.84 26.11 -5.26
C HIS A 107 29.47 27.13 -4.16
N GLU A 108 28.22 27.60 -4.09
CA GLU A 108 27.84 28.55 -3.04
C GLU A 108 27.60 27.84 -1.70
N ALA A 109 28.21 28.39 -0.64
CA ALA A 109 28.06 27.90 0.73
C ALA A 109 26.58 27.91 1.14
N PRO A 110 25.99 26.77 1.59
CA PRO A 110 24.59 26.72 2.00
C PRO A 110 24.23 27.80 3.01
N GLN A 111 23.24 28.63 2.68
CA GLN A 111 22.73 29.69 3.54
C GLN A 111 21.39 29.25 4.14
N VAL A 112 21.40 28.92 5.43
CA VAL A 112 20.27 28.35 6.16
C VAL A 112 19.53 29.42 6.96
N VAL A 113 18.20 29.40 6.88
CA VAL A 113 17.29 30.13 7.78
C VAL A 113 16.53 29.09 8.59
N VAL A 114 16.71 29.12 9.91
CA VAL A 114 15.89 28.33 10.85
C VAL A 114 14.64 29.15 11.17
N GLN A 115 13.46 28.64 10.78
CA GLN A 115 12.21 29.39 10.89
C GLN A 115 11.61 29.34 12.30
N THR A 116 11.55 28.15 12.91
CA THR A 116 11.15 27.91 14.29
C THR A 116 11.88 26.68 14.87
N TRP A 117 11.62 26.35 16.13
CA TRP A 117 11.96 25.06 16.74
C TRP A 117 10.67 24.30 17.03
N GLU A 118 10.68 22.98 16.90
CA GLU A 118 9.47 22.17 17.10
C GLU A 118 8.93 22.20 18.53
N ASP A 119 9.81 22.37 19.51
CA ASP A 119 9.45 22.60 20.92
C ASP A 119 9.21 24.07 21.27
N LEU A 120 9.62 25.01 20.41
CA LEU A 120 9.43 26.45 20.58
C LEU A 120 8.86 27.10 19.30
N PRO A 121 7.62 26.75 18.90
CA PRO A 121 6.99 27.33 17.73
C PRO A 121 6.85 28.85 17.91
N GLY A 122 7.25 29.61 16.89
CA GLY A 122 7.25 31.09 16.92
C GLY A 122 5.84 31.71 16.96
N ARG A 123 4.79 30.88 16.85
CA ARG A 123 3.38 31.26 16.98
C ARG A 123 2.66 30.20 17.81
N PRO A 124 1.73 30.58 18.70
CA PRO A 124 0.88 29.60 19.38
C PRO A 124 0.02 28.84 18.35
N PRO A 125 -0.44 27.62 18.66
CA PRO A 125 -1.41 26.94 17.83
C PRO A 125 -2.65 27.83 17.69
N TRP A 126 -3.23 27.89 16.49
CA TRP A 126 -4.36 28.78 16.23
C TRP A 126 -5.64 28.30 16.93
N ALA A 127 -5.66 27.02 17.34
CA ALA A 127 -6.69 26.39 18.16
C ALA A 127 -6.13 25.21 18.96
N ASN A 128 -6.82 24.82 20.03
CA ASN A 128 -6.65 23.53 20.69
C ASN A 128 -7.96 22.76 20.55
N GLN A 129 -7.92 21.57 19.95
CA GLN A 129 -9.09 20.73 19.78
C GLN A 129 -9.10 19.64 20.85
N VAL A 130 -10.21 19.55 21.58
CA VAL A 130 -10.44 18.43 22.51
C VAL A 130 -10.98 17.25 21.73
N ILE A 131 -10.32 16.10 21.86
CA ILE A 131 -10.79 14.82 21.32
C ILE A 131 -11.28 13.98 22.50
N ARG A 132 -12.53 13.50 22.42
CA ARG A 132 -13.14 12.63 23.45
C ARG A 132 -13.44 11.26 22.87
N VAL A 133 -12.79 10.23 23.42
CA VAL A 133 -13.09 8.83 23.08
C VAL A 133 -14.19 8.33 24.00
N ARG A 134 -15.38 8.11 23.44
CA ARG A 134 -16.57 7.63 24.14
C ARG A 134 -16.42 6.20 24.65
N SER A 135 -15.81 5.33 23.85
CA SER A 135 -15.61 3.92 24.21
C SER A 135 -14.44 3.31 23.44
N ILE A 136 -13.86 2.29 24.06
CA ILE A 136 -12.76 1.48 23.54
C ILE A 136 -13.19 0.01 23.43
N PRO A 137 -12.49 -0.84 22.66
CA PRO A 137 -12.82 -2.26 22.52
C PRO A 137 -12.76 -2.99 23.87
N THR A 138 -13.68 -3.94 24.11
CA THR A 138 -13.74 -4.69 25.39
C THR A 138 -12.54 -5.59 25.65
N ASN A 139 -11.81 -5.96 24.60
CA ASN A 139 -10.57 -6.73 24.67
C ASN A 139 -9.31 -5.85 24.86
N THR A 140 -9.47 -4.53 25.09
CA THR A 140 -8.33 -3.66 25.43
C THR A 140 -7.75 -4.08 26.78
N PRO A 141 -6.42 -4.32 26.90
CA PRO A 141 -5.79 -4.60 28.18
C PRO A 141 -6.07 -3.48 29.18
N ALA A 142 -6.38 -3.84 30.43
CA ALA A 142 -6.84 -2.88 31.44
C ALA A 142 -5.78 -1.85 31.84
N ASP A 143 -4.50 -2.17 31.63
CA ASP A 143 -3.33 -1.34 31.90
C ASP A 143 -2.78 -0.62 30.65
N ALA A 144 -3.45 -0.73 29.51
CA ALA A 144 -2.98 -0.11 28.28
C ALA A 144 -3.15 1.41 28.30
N SER A 145 -2.03 2.13 28.21
CA SER A 145 -2.02 3.54 27.80
C SER A 145 -2.57 3.69 26.38
N ILE A 146 -3.37 4.72 26.16
CA ILE A 146 -3.95 5.04 24.85
C ILE A 146 -3.40 6.39 24.42
N TYR A 147 -2.90 6.47 23.19
CA TYR A 147 -2.31 7.68 22.63
C TYR A 147 -3.09 8.12 21.41
N ILE A 148 -3.25 9.43 21.24
CA ILE A 148 -3.60 10.01 19.94
C ILE A 148 -2.30 10.35 19.20
N VAL A 149 -2.26 10.00 17.92
CA VAL A 149 -1.09 10.18 17.06
C VAL A 149 -1.56 10.81 15.74
N GLY A 150 -0.82 11.79 15.21
CA GLY A 150 -1.28 12.54 14.05
C GLY A 150 -0.27 13.53 13.50
N ASN A 151 -0.73 14.39 12.59
CA ASN A 151 0.10 15.44 11.97
C ASN A 151 0.72 16.40 13.01
N PHE A 152 0.04 16.65 14.14
CA PHE A 152 0.53 17.49 15.23
C PHE A 152 1.70 16.90 16.03
N ASN A 153 2.00 15.59 15.92
CA ASN A 153 3.10 14.93 16.64
C ASN A 153 3.97 14.04 15.74
N ARG A 154 3.98 14.31 14.43
CA ARG A 154 4.75 13.56 13.41
C ARG A 154 4.47 12.07 13.42
N TRP A 155 3.23 11.68 13.68
CA TRP A 155 2.87 10.28 13.67
C TRP A 155 3.69 9.44 14.69
N HIS A 156 4.18 10.06 15.79
CA HIS A 156 4.88 9.36 16.87
C HIS A 156 3.87 8.67 17.81
N PRO A 157 3.76 7.32 17.80
CA PRO A 157 2.63 6.62 18.39
C PRO A 157 2.63 6.56 19.92
N ALA A 158 3.75 6.88 20.57
CA ALA A 158 3.92 6.80 22.03
C ALA A 158 4.35 8.12 22.65
N ASP A 159 3.94 9.26 22.07
CA ASP A 159 4.28 10.56 22.62
C ASP A 159 3.49 10.82 23.92
N PRO A 160 4.15 10.90 25.10
CA PRO A 160 3.48 11.05 26.39
C PRO A 160 2.64 12.32 26.51
N ARG A 161 2.93 13.35 25.69
CA ARG A 161 2.15 14.60 25.66
C ARG A 161 0.72 14.40 25.17
N TYR A 162 0.47 13.28 24.48
CA TYR A 162 -0.79 12.97 23.80
C TYR A 162 -1.35 11.62 24.26
N GLU A 163 -0.96 11.18 25.46
CA GLU A 163 -1.65 10.12 26.18
C GLU A 163 -3.05 10.61 26.59
N LEU A 164 -4.04 9.75 26.43
CA LEU A 164 -5.42 10.03 26.74
C LEU A 164 -5.69 9.87 28.24
N GLU A 165 -6.34 10.86 28.83
CA GLU A 165 -6.70 10.85 30.25
C GLU A 165 -8.09 10.23 30.44
N LEU A 166 -8.17 9.20 31.29
CA LEU A 166 -9.44 8.59 31.70
C LEU A 166 -10.24 9.57 32.58
N GLN A 167 -11.48 9.81 32.19
CA GLN A 167 -12.42 10.69 32.87
C GLN A 167 -13.29 9.92 33.87
N THR A 168 -13.94 10.62 34.80
CA THR A 168 -14.80 10.02 35.82
C THR A 168 -16.04 9.32 35.27
N ASP A 169 -16.47 9.66 34.05
CA ASP A 169 -17.60 9.04 33.35
C ASP A 169 -17.21 7.80 32.52
N GLY A 170 -15.94 7.39 32.58
CA GLY A 170 -15.40 6.25 31.83
C GLY A 170 -15.01 6.57 30.38
N THR A 171 -15.16 7.82 29.93
CA THR A 171 -14.63 8.27 28.64
C THR A 171 -13.16 8.65 28.76
N TYR A 172 -12.46 8.78 27.62
CA TYR A 172 -11.09 9.29 27.58
C TYR A 172 -11.03 10.63 26.87
N GLN A 173 -10.09 11.49 27.25
CA GLN A 173 -9.95 12.82 26.66
C GLN A 173 -8.48 13.25 26.49
N VAL A 174 -8.21 14.04 25.45
CA VAL A 174 -6.92 14.68 25.22
C VAL A 174 -7.12 15.98 24.44
N SER A 175 -6.28 16.99 24.70
CA SER A 175 -6.26 18.25 23.96
C SER A 175 -5.10 18.23 22.98
N VAL A 176 -5.37 18.44 21.68
CA VAL A 176 -4.34 18.47 20.64
C VAL A 176 -4.18 19.87 20.05
N PRO A 177 -2.94 20.34 19.82
CA PRO A 177 -2.71 21.61 19.17
C PRO A 177 -3.06 21.50 17.70
N VAL A 178 -3.68 22.56 17.19
CA VAL A 178 -4.10 22.67 15.80
C VAL A 178 -3.24 23.72 15.13
N TRP A 179 -2.47 23.28 14.14
CA TRP A 179 -1.49 24.12 13.42
C TRP A 179 -1.97 24.50 12.02
N MET A 180 -2.84 23.69 11.43
CA MET A 180 -3.49 23.86 10.12
C MET A 180 -5.00 23.69 10.27
N ASP A 181 -5.80 23.98 9.25
CA ASP A 181 -7.25 23.80 9.31
C ASP A 181 -7.69 22.34 9.54
N THR A 182 -6.88 21.36 9.13
CA THR A 182 -7.21 19.94 9.18
C THR A 182 -6.29 19.16 10.13
N LEU A 183 -6.89 18.47 11.10
CA LEU A 183 -6.25 17.46 11.93
C LEU A 183 -6.36 16.09 11.27
N GLU A 184 -5.22 15.43 11.08
CA GLU A 184 -5.17 14.02 10.69
C GLU A 184 -4.63 13.19 11.85
N TYR A 185 -5.36 12.16 12.27
CA TYR A 185 -4.98 11.40 13.46
C TYR A 185 -5.49 9.96 13.49
N LYS A 186 -4.88 9.16 14.38
CA LYS A 186 -5.25 7.80 14.75
C LYS A 186 -5.05 7.60 16.25
N PHE A 187 -5.49 6.47 16.77
CA PHE A 187 -5.20 6.00 18.13
C PHE A 187 -4.29 4.79 18.14
N THR A 188 -3.41 4.69 19.13
CA THR A 188 -2.56 3.52 19.36
C THR A 188 -2.45 3.21 20.84
N ARG A 189 -1.91 2.03 21.17
CA ARG A 189 -1.49 1.69 22.53
C ARG A 189 0.04 1.73 22.70
N GLY A 190 0.67 2.74 22.11
CA GLY A 190 2.11 3.01 22.23
C GLY A 190 2.97 2.46 21.08
N SER A 191 2.37 1.84 20.07
CA SER A 191 3.09 1.52 18.83
C SER A 191 2.15 1.37 17.65
N TRP A 192 2.71 1.47 16.44
CA TRP A 192 1.97 1.19 15.23
C TRP A 192 1.37 -0.21 15.21
N LYS A 193 2.04 -1.22 15.80
CA LYS A 193 1.52 -2.60 15.91
C LYS A 193 0.18 -2.67 16.66
N THR A 194 -0.04 -1.73 17.57
CA THR A 194 -1.22 -1.63 18.43
C THR A 194 -2.19 -0.52 18.00
N VAL A 195 -2.16 -0.12 16.73
CA VAL A 195 -3.03 0.93 16.19
C VAL A 195 -4.49 0.48 16.12
N GLU A 196 -5.39 1.45 16.18
CA GLU A 196 -6.81 1.22 15.97
C GLU A 196 -7.11 0.68 14.55
N GLY A 197 -8.04 -0.26 14.48
CA GLY A 197 -8.59 -0.82 13.26
C GLY A 197 -10.08 -0.50 13.11
N ARG A 198 -10.62 -0.75 11.92
CA ARG A 198 -12.08 -0.78 11.67
C ARG A 198 -12.72 -1.84 12.55
N LYS A 199 -14.04 -1.84 12.76
CA LYS A 199 -14.75 -2.94 13.48
C LYS A 199 -14.39 -4.37 13.03
N SER A 200 -13.94 -4.57 11.80
CA SER A 200 -13.47 -5.85 11.27
C SER A 200 -12.05 -6.25 11.69
N GLY A 201 -11.31 -5.39 12.39
CA GLY A 201 -9.89 -5.56 12.67
C GLY A 201 -8.93 -5.03 11.61
N ARG A 202 -9.46 -4.68 10.44
CA ARG A 202 -8.66 -4.23 9.29
C ARG A 202 -8.17 -2.81 9.47
N ALA A 203 -7.10 -2.45 8.77
CA ALA A 203 -6.61 -1.09 8.75
C ALA A 203 -7.69 -0.09 8.35
N ARG A 204 -7.81 0.98 9.14
CA ARG A 204 -8.64 2.15 8.84
C ARG A 204 -7.79 3.27 8.26
N PHE A 205 -8.42 4.22 7.58
CA PHE A 205 -7.73 5.44 7.17
C PHE A 205 -7.44 6.35 8.37
N ASN A 206 -6.61 7.37 8.15
CA ASN A 206 -6.44 8.45 9.12
C ASN A 206 -7.81 9.11 9.35
N ARG A 207 -8.14 9.42 10.61
CA ARG A 207 -9.28 10.29 10.93
C ARG A 207 -8.92 11.68 10.47
N GLN A 208 -9.87 12.38 9.85
CA GLN A 208 -9.70 13.77 9.45
C GLN A 208 -10.75 14.62 10.15
N LEU A 209 -10.33 15.74 10.71
CA LEU A 209 -11.20 16.73 11.33
C LEU A 209 -10.79 18.13 10.86
N ILE A 210 -11.68 18.79 10.12
CA ILE A 210 -11.50 20.20 9.76
C ILE A 210 -11.96 21.04 10.95
N VAL A 211 -11.01 21.64 11.65
CA VAL A 211 -11.25 22.52 12.78
C VAL A 211 -11.68 23.88 12.23
N HIS A 212 -12.65 24.50 12.88
CA HIS A 212 -13.08 25.88 12.61
C HIS A 212 -12.93 26.69 13.89
N VAL A 213 -12.68 28.00 13.77
CA VAL A 213 -12.67 28.92 14.92
C VAL A 213 -13.94 29.77 14.91
N PRO A 214 -14.66 29.88 16.06
CA PRO A 214 -14.35 29.32 17.38
C PRO A 214 -14.41 27.80 17.41
N VAL A 215 -13.48 27.18 18.15
CA VAL A 215 -13.40 25.71 18.25
C VAL A 215 -14.72 25.18 18.82
N PRO A 216 -15.39 24.25 18.12
CA PRO A 216 -16.65 23.68 18.59
C PRO A 216 -16.46 22.80 19.84
N GLN A 217 -17.56 22.20 20.29
CA GLN A 217 -17.55 21.16 21.34
C GLN A 217 -16.53 20.04 21.05
N PRO A 218 -16.12 19.25 22.06
CA PRO A 218 -15.20 18.14 21.85
C PRO A 218 -15.62 17.23 20.69
N GLU A 219 -14.66 16.83 19.86
CA GLU A 219 -14.90 15.83 18.82
C GLU A 219 -15.04 14.47 19.50
N VAL A 220 -16.23 13.86 19.39
CA VAL A 220 -16.54 12.60 20.10
C VAL A 220 -16.38 11.42 19.15
N VAL A 221 -15.46 10.52 19.49
CA VAL A 221 -15.12 9.35 18.68
C VAL A 221 -15.28 8.04 19.44
N VAL A 222 -15.33 6.93 18.71
CA VAL A 222 -15.29 5.56 19.25
C VAL A 222 -14.10 4.84 18.61
N ILE A 223 -13.31 4.12 19.42
CA ILE A 223 -12.29 3.20 18.92
C ILE A 223 -12.97 1.83 18.76
N GLU A 224 -13.11 1.37 17.51
CA GLU A 224 -13.92 0.18 17.21
C GLU A 224 -13.18 -1.16 17.47
N SER A 225 -11.88 -1.20 17.19
CA SER A 225 -11.01 -2.36 17.42
C SER A 225 -9.54 -1.95 17.47
N TRP A 226 -8.68 -2.87 17.89
CA TRP A 226 -7.23 -2.79 17.71
C TRP A 226 -6.81 -3.81 16.66
N GLU A 227 -5.97 -3.41 15.71
CA GLU A 227 -5.58 -4.31 14.61
C GLU A 227 -4.95 -5.61 15.13
N ASP A 228 -4.08 -5.55 16.14
CA ASP A 228 -3.42 -6.70 16.75
C ASP A 228 -4.34 -7.57 17.62
N LEU A 229 -5.37 -6.99 18.25
CA LEU A 229 -6.30 -7.75 19.11
C LEU A 229 -7.57 -8.19 18.39
N SER A 230 -7.73 -7.78 17.14
CA SER A 230 -8.84 -8.21 16.30
C SER A 230 -8.66 -9.62 15.72
N GLY A 231 -7.48 -10.22 15.93
CA GLY A 231 -7.08 -11.49 15.36
C GLY A 231 -7.75 -12.70 16.01
N HIS A 232 -8.66 -13.31 15.27
CA HIS A 232 -8.44 -14.72 14.96
C HIS A 232 -7.57 -14.79 13.69
N PRO A 233 -6.40 -15.47 13.71
CA PRO A 233 -5.50 -15.55 12.55
C PRO A 233 -6.15 -16.19 11.32
N ILE A 234 -7.28 -16.88 11.49
CA ILE A 234 -8.13 -17.38 10.41
C ILE A 234 -9.58 -17.03 10.73
N ASN A 235 -10.10 -15.98 10.10
CA ASN A 235 -11.55 -15.75 10.07
C ASN A 235 -12.21 -16.61 8.97
N ILE A 236 -13.52 -16.82 9.03
CA ILE A 236 -14.24 -17.67 8.05
C ILE A 236 -13.98 -17.27 6.60
N TYR A 237 -13.79 -15.97 6.34
CA TYR A 237 -13.45 -15.46 5.02
C TYR A 237 -12.08 -15.98 4.54
N THR A 238 -11.01 -15.76 5.31
CA THR A 238 -9.65 -16.22 4.98
C THR A 238 -9.58 -17.75 4.90
N PHE A 239 -10.29 -18.46 5.79
CA PHE A 239 -10.41 -19.92 5.73
C PHE A 239 -10.96 -20.41 4.39
N LEU A 240 -12.10 -19.85 3.96
CA LEU A 240 -12.76 -20.25 2.71
C LEU A 240 -11.87 -20.00 1.49
N LEU A 241 -11.16 -18.86 1.46
CA LEU A 241 -10.26 -18.54 0.35
C LEU A 241 -9.03 -19.47 0.31
N LEU A 242 -8.42 -19.75 1.46
CA LEU A 242 -7.29 -20.69 1.54
C LEU A 242 -7.73 -22.11 1.17
N LEU A 243 -8.90 -22.55 1.66
CA LEU A 243 -9.46 -23.85 1.33
C LEU A 243 -9.68 -23.99 -0.19
N ALA A 244 -10.25 -22.98 -0.83
CA ALA A 244 -10.42 -22.95 -2.28
C ALA A 244 -9.07 -22.97 -3.01
N ALA A 245 -8.07 -22.22 -2.54
CA ALA A 245 -6.74 -22.17 -3.15
C ALA A 245 -6.05 -23.54 -3.11
N PHE A 246 -6.01 -24.20 -1.94
CA PHE A 246 -5.40 -25.52 -1.79
C PHE A 246 -6.19 -26.61 -2.53
N GLN A 247 -7.52 -26.56 -2.49
CA GLN A 247 -8.35 -27.47 -3.28
C GLN A 247 -8.12 -27.30 -4.78
N GLY A 248 -7.85 -26.08 -5.25
CA GLY A 248 -7.45 -25.81 -6.63
C GLY A 248 -6.13 -26.46 -7.00
N LEU A 249 -5.10 -26.34 -6.14
CA LEU A 249 -3.81 -26.99 -6.39
C LEU A 249 -3.94 -28.53 -6.48
N LEU A 250 -4.78 -29.13 -5.62
CA LEU A 250 -5.09 -30.56 -5.71
C LEU A 250 -5.85 -30.91 -7.00
N LEU A 251 -6.78 -30.05 -7.42
CA LEU A 251 -7.56 -30.24 -8.63
C LEU A 251 -6.69 -30.20 -9.90
N ILE A 252 -5.63 -29.38 -9.92
CA ILE A 252 -4.65 -29.39 -11.02
C ILE A 252 -4.03 -30.78 -11.18
N VAL A 253 -3.63 -31.41 -10.06
CA VAL A 253 -3.08 -32.78 -10.09
C VAL A 253 -4.14 -33.75 -10.63
N ALA A 254 -5.36 -33.70 -10.09
CA ALA A 254 -6.45 -34.58 -10.51
C ALA A 254 -6.75 -34.49 -12.03
N ILE A 255 -6.91 -33.28 -12.57
CA ILE A 255 -7.23 -33.06 -14.00
C ILE A 255 -6.12 -33.61 -14.91
N ASN A 256 -4.85 -33.48 -14.51
CA ASN A 256 -3.72 -33.95 -15.32
C ASN A 256 -3.43 -35.45 -15.17
N THR A 257 -4.10 -36.15 -14.25
CA THR A 257 -4.01 -37.61 -14.09
C THR A 257 -5.07 -38.39 -14.86
N LEU A 258 -6.09 -37.72 -15.40
CA LEU A 258 -7.13 -38.37 -16.21
C LEU A 258 -6.52 -38.99 -17.49
N GLN A 259 -7.06 -40.12 -17.96
CA GLN A 259 -6.67 -40.74 -19.24
C GLN A 259 -7.57 -40.21 -20.38
N ASP A 260 -7.03 -40.15 -21.60
CA ASP A 260 -7.74 -39.77 -22.85
C ASP A 260 -8.49 -38.42 -22.85
N TYR A 261 -7.88 -37.39 -22.23
CA TYR A 261 -8.47 -36.05 -22.11
C TYR A 261 -7.97 -35.04 -23.15
N ASN A 262 -8.72 -33.93 -23.32
CA ASN A 262 -8.30 -32.80 -24.17
C ASN A 262 -7.13 -32.04 -23.53
N ARG A 263 -5.90 -32.46 -23.86
CA ARG A 263 -4.66 -31.94 -23.23
C ARG A 263 -4.50 -30.43 -23.34
N ASP A 264 -4.88 -29.84 -24.46
CA ASP A 264 -4.66 -28.39 -24.69
C ASP A 264 -5.67 -27.52 -23.95
N ALA A 265 -6.94 -27.93 -23.86
CA ALA A 265 -7.93 -27.26 -23.04
C ALA A 265 -7.60 -27.41 -21.55
N ASN A 266 -7.22 -28.61 -21.10
CA ASN A 266 -6.94 -28.86 -19.68
C ASN A 266 -5.64 -28.22 -19.18
N ARG A 267 -4.66 -27.96 -20.06
CA ARG A 267 -3.50 -27.11 -19.74
C ARG A 267 -3.92 -25.68 -19.42
N LEU A 268 -4.82 -25.10 -20.24
CA LEU A 268 -5.36 -23.76 -19.96
C LEU A 268 -6.20 -23.74 -18.69
N LEU A 269 -6.99 -24.78 -18.45
CA LEU A 269 -7.77 -24.91 -17.22
C LEU A 269 -6.86 -25.02 -15.99
N SER A 270 -5.80 -25.83 -16.06
CA SER A 270 -4.82 -25.96 -14.98
C SER A 270 -4.13 -24.63 -14.70
N PHE A 271 -3.77 -23.89 -15.75
CA PHE A 271 -3.20 -22.55 -15.61
C PHE A 271 -4.19 -21.56 -14.98
N LEU A 272 -5.47 -21.61 -15.35
CA LEU A 272 -6.53 -20.81 -14.72
C LEU A 272 -6.68 -21.13 -13.23
N ILE A 273 -6.69 -22.42 -12.87
CA ILE A 273 -6.82 -22.85 -11.48
C ILE A 273 -5.58 -22.40 -10.69
N LEU A 274 -4.38 -22.55 -11.25
CA LEU A 274 -3.14 -22.07 -10.63
C LEU A 274 -3.19 -20.56 -10.39
N LEU A 275 -3.62 -19.79 -11.40
CA LEU A 275 -3.78 -18.34 -11.30
C LEU A 275 -4.78 -17.96 -10.19
N ILE A 276 -5.94 -18.62 -10.13
CA ILE A 276 -6.92 -18.40 -9.06
C ILE A 276 -6.29 -18.71 -7.70
N SER A 277 -5.66 -19.88 -7.54
CA SER A 277 -5.05 -20.29 -6.27
C SER A 277 -3.99 -19.30 -5.77
N LEU A 278 -3.08 -18.87 -6.64
CA LEU A 278 -2.03 -17.90 -6.29
C LEU A 278 -2.62 -16.55 -5.89
N VAL A 279 -3.64 -16.07 -6.61
CA VAL A 279 -4.31 -14.81 -6.31
C VAL A 279 -5.12 -14.89 -5.02
N LEU A 280 -5.78 -16.01 -4.72
CA LEU A 280 -6.49 -16.19 -3.45
C LEU A 280 -5.51 -16.19 -2.26
N ILE A 281 -4.35 -16.84 -2.39
CA ILE A 281 -3.28 -16.80 -1.38
C ILE A 281 -2.77 -15.36 -1.21
N GLY A 282 -2.46 -14.67 -2.31
CA GLY A 282 -2.04 -13.27 -2.30
C GLY A 282 -3.10 -12.32 -1.73
N ARG A 283 -4.40 -12.62 -1.93
CA ARG A 283 -5.49 -11.87 -1.32
C ARG A 283 -5.50 -12.09 0.18
N VAL A 284 -5.39 -13.33 0.66
CA VAL A 284 -5.36 -13.63 2.10
C VAL A 284 -4.15 -13.02 2.78
N SER A 285 -2.97 -13.02 2.14
CA SER A 285 -1.76 -12.43 2.71
C SER A 285 -1.86 -10.92 2.98
N THR A 286 -2.76 -10.21 2.31
CA THR A 286 -2.99 -8.78 2.53
C THR A 286 -3.93 -8.50 3.72
N TYR A 287 -4.58 -9.53 4.27
CA TYR A 287 -5.35 -9.42 5.52
C TYR A 287 -4.47 -9.59 6.75
N ASP A 288 -3.37 -10.33 6.61
CA ASP A 288 -2.41 -10.48 7.67
C ASP A 288 -1.51 -9.24 7.73
N ARG A 289 -1.48 -8.61 8.90
CA ARG A 289 -0.75 -7.37 9.12
C ARG A 289 0.75 -7.55 8.99
N ASP A 290 1.30 -8.61 9.59
CA ASP A 290 2.75 -8.84 9.61
C ASP A 290 3.24 -9.14 8.20
N ILE A 291 2.46 -9.94 7.44
CA ILE A 291 2.77 -10.19 6.03
C ILE A 291 2.63 -8.91 5.20
N PHE A 292 1.59 -8.09 5.42
CA PHE A 292 1.43 -6.83 4.72
C PHE A 292 2.56 -5.83 5.03
N GLN A 293 3.07 -5.78 6.27
CA GLN A 293 4.19 -4.91 6.61
C GLN A 293 5.50 -5.36 5.96
N LEU A 294 5.74 -6.66 5.89
CA LEU A 294 6.94 -7.22 5.26
C LEU A 294 6.88 -7.15 3.72
N TYR A 295 5.70 -7.36 3.15
CA TYR A 295 5.50 -7.48 1.71
C TYR A 295 4.26 -6.69 1.24
N PRO A 296 4.23 -5.35 1.40
CA PRO A 296 3.03 -4.55 1.13
C PRO A 296 2.62 -4.58 -0.35
N LYS A 297 3.57 -4.81 -1.25
CA LYS A 297 3.39 -4.93 -2.69
C LYS A 297 2.55 -6.14 -3.11
N LEU A 298 2.35 -7.13 -2.23
CA LEU A 298 1.41 -8.23 -2.46
C LEU A 298 -0.02 -7.73 -2.67
N LEU A 299 -0.34 -6.50 -2.21
CA LEU A 299 -1.60 -5.82 -2.51
C LEU A 299 -1.90 -5.72 -4.01
N LEU A 300 -0.88 -5.64 -4.85
CA LEU A 300 -1.04 -5.50 -6.30
C LEU A 300 -1.31 -6.84 -7.01
N VAL A 301 -1.01 -7.98 -6.36
CA VAL A 301 -1.09 -9.31 -6.97
C VAL A 301 -2.54 -9.70 -7.33
N PRO A 302 -3.55 -9.51 -6.46
CA PRO A 302 -4.92 -9.84 -6.81
C PRO A 302 -5.46 -9.06 -8.02
N ASP A 303 -4.99 -7.83 -8.21
CA ASP A 303 -5.44 -6.97 -9.30
C ASP A 303 -4.93 -7.46 -10.66
N LEU A 304 -3.84 -8.23 -10.71
CA LEU A 304 -3.37 -8.87 -11.95
C LEU A 304 -4.41 -9.81 -12.58
N LEU A 305 -5.35 -10.31 -11.76
CA LEU A 305 -6.44 -11.16 -12.23
C LEU A 305 -7.40 -10.42 -13.16
N TYR A 306 -7.53 -9.09 -12.99
CA TYR A 306 -8.48 -8.24 -13.72
C TYR A 306 -8.42 -8.43 -15.23
N PHE A 307 -7.23 -8.42 -15.80
CA PHE A 307 -7.04 -8.50 -17.25
C PHE A 307 -6.48 -9.83 -17.72
N LEU A 308 -6.15 -10.75 -16.82
CA LEU A 308 -5.57 -12.05 -17.17
C LEU A 308 -6.61 -13.17 -17.19
N TYR A 309 -7.55 -13.19 -16.25
CA TYR A 309 -8.47 -14.32 -16.09
C TYR A 309 -9.47 -14.48 -17.25
N ALA A 310 -10.15 -13.39 -17.62
CA ALA A 310 -11.17 -13.40 -18.67
C ALA A 310 -10.65 -13.89 -20.04
N PRO A 311 -9.50 -13.41 -20.54
CA PRO A 311 -8.90 -13.88 -21.79
C PRO A 311 -8.52 -15.35 -21.77
N VAL A 312 -7.88 -15.80 -20.70
CA VAL A 312 -7.45 -17.20 -20.58
C VAL A 312 -8.68 -18.10 -20.53
N PHE A 313 -9.73 -17.69 -19.83
CA PHE A 313 -10.99 -18.44 -19.79
C PHE A 313 -11.70 -18.47 -21.15
N TYR A 314 -11.67 -17.38 -21.89
CA TYR A 314 -12.19 -17.34 -23.25
C TYR A 314 -11.42 -18.28 -24.19
N LEU A 315 -10.08 -18.29 -24.10
CA LEU A 315 -9.25 -19.23 -24.85
C LEU A 315 -9.53 -20.68 -24.44
N TYR A 316 -9.77 -20.94 -23.15
CA TYR A 316 -10.19 -22.24 -22.66
C TYR A 316 -11.50 -22.71 -23.31
N ILE A 317 -12.56 -21.89 -23.28
CA ILE A 317 -13.84 -22.22 -23.93
C ILE A 317 -13.65 -22.43 -25.43
N ARG A 318 -12.88 -21.56 -26.08
CA ARG A 318 -12.62 -21.64 -27.51
C ARG A 318 -11.92 -22.95 -27.87
N ARG A 319 -10.91 -23.38 -27.10
CA ARG A 319 -10.22 -24.67 -27.35
C ARG A 319 -11.04 -25.89 -26.97
N LEU A 320 -11.95 -25.75 -26.02
CA LEU A 320 -12.81 -26.84 -25.58
C LEU A 320 -13.92 -27.10 -26.61
N LEU A 321 -14.54 -26.04 -27.13
CA LEU A 321 -15.74 -26.14 -27.97
C LEU A 321 -15.50 -25.99 -29.47
N LEU A 322 -14.40 -25.36 -29.91
CA LEU A 322 -14.13 -25.06 -31.32
C LEU A 322 -12.84 -25.76 -31.80
N PRO A 323 -12.93 -26.88 -32.54
CA PRO A 323 -11.78 -27.65 -33.04
C PRO A 323 -10.82 -26.85 -33.91
N GLU A 324 -11.39 -26.06 -34.83
CA GLU A 324 -10.63 -25.26 -35.81
C GLU A 324 -9.82 -24.13 -35.18
N ALA A 325 -10.16 -23.77 -33.93
CA ALA A 325 -9.55 -22.65 -33.23
C ALA A 325 -8.21 -23.00 -32.54
N ARG A 326 -7.67 -24.20 -32.76
CA ARG A 326 -6.44 -24.68 -32.11
C ARG A 326 -5.18 -23.95 -32.57
N ASN A 327 -5.19 -23.40 -33.79
CA ASN A 327 -4.05 -22.70 -34.36
C ASN A 327 -3.81 -21.35 -33.68
N TRP A 328 -2.58 -21.13 -33.22
CA TRP A 328 -2.18 -19.87 -32.60
C TRP A 328 -2.15 -18.75 -33.64
N ASN A 329 -2.70 -17.59 -33.29
CA ASN A 329 -2.66 -16.39 -34.14
C ASN A 329 -2.13 -15.22 -33.30
N TRP A 330 -1.33 -14.33 -33.91
CA TRP A 330 -0.83 -13.10 -33.29
C TRP A 330 -1.96 -12.21 -32.73
N SER A 331 -3.17 -12.28 -33.31
CA SER A 331 -4.36 -11.63 -32.74
C SER A 331 -4.72 -12.12 -31.33
N MET A 332 -4.34 -13.34 -30.94
CA MET A 332 -4.57 -13.85 -29.58
C MET A 332 -3.73 -13.12 -28.54
N LEU A 333 -2.55 -12.60 -28.91
CA LEU A 333 -1.68 -11.85 -27.99
C LEU A 333 -2.27 -10.48 -27.63
N LEU A 334 -3.04 -9.88 -28.55
CA LEU A 334 -3.70 -8.58 -28.32
C LEU A 334 -4.70 -8.63 -27.15
N HIS A 335 -5.29 -9.80 -26.88
CA HIS A 335 -6.15 -9.98 -25.72
C HIS A 335 -5.41 -9.72 -24.40
N PHE A 336 -4.10 -9.92 -24.33
CA PHE A 336 -3.28 -9.72 -23.13
C PHE A 336 -2.67 -8.31 -23.04
N LEU A 337 -2.92 -7.43 -24.02
CA LEU A 337 -2.41 -6.06 -24.01
C LEU A 337 -2.85 -5.27 -22.76
N PRO A 338 -4.12 -5.33 -22.29
CA PRO A 338 -4.52 -4.65 -21.07
C PRO A 338 -3.77 -5.16 -19.82
N PHE A 339 -3.46 -6.46 -19.77
CA PHE A 339 -2.64 -7.03 -18.69
C PHE A 339 -1.19 -6.52 -18.73
N MET A 340 -0.58 -6.45 -19.91
CA MET A 340 0.76 -5.86 -20.08
C MET A 340 0.78 -4.38 -19.67
N LEU A 341 -0.26 -3.62 -20.05
CA LEU A 341 -0.38 -2.22 -19.66
C LEU A 341 -0.51 -2.07 -18.14
N GLN A 342 -1.29 -2.92 -17.47
CA GLN A 342 -1.40 -2.91 -16.02
C GLN A 342 -0.04 -3.20 -15.34
N LEU A 343 0.74 -4.16 -15.86
CA LEU A 343 2.09 -4.43 -15.35
C LEU A 343 3.00 -3.20 -15.47
N LEU A 344 2.94 -2.48 -16.60
CA LEU A 344 3.71 -1.25 -16.78
C LEU A 344 3.29 -0.15 -15.80
N VAL A 345 1.99 0.00 -15.53
CA VAL A 345 1.47 0.96 -14.54
C VAL A 345 1.91 0.59 -13.12
N TYR A 346 2.02 -0.69 -12.80
CA TYR A 346 2.44 -1.15 -11.47
C TYR A 346 3.95 -1.23 -11.30
N LEU A 347 4.73 -1.21 -12.37
CA LEU A 347 6.19 -1.31 -12.31
C LEU A 347 6.84 -0.24 -11.40
N PRO A 348 6.45 1.06 -11.46
CA PRO A 348 6.95 2.08 -10.53
C PRO A 348 6.56 1.79 -9.07
N LEU A 349 5.35 1.26 -8.83
CA LEU A 349 4.87 0.92 -7.49
C LEU A 349 5.65 -0.27 -6.90
N LEU A 350 6.01 -1.24 -7.73
CA LEU A 350 6.83 -2.39 -7.34
C LEU A 350 8.28 -1.98 -7.01
N GLY A 351 8.80 -0.94 -7.66
CA GLY A 351 10.13 -0.39 -7.39
C GLY A 351 10.23 0.50 -6.14
N MET A 352 9.09 0.95 -5.60
CA MET A 352 9.01 1.88 -4.47
C MET A 352 9.52 1.27 -3.16
N GLU A 353 10.07 2.10 -2.26
CA GLU A 353 10.41 1.70 -0.89
C GLU A 353 9.14 1.25 -0.13
N PRO A 354 9.16 0.12 0.60
CA PRO A 354 7.98 -0.43 1.28
C PRO A 354 7.26 0.55 2.22
N GLY A 355 7.98 1.31 3.05
CA GLY A 355 7.41 2.31 3.96
C GLY A 355 6.67 3.41 3.21
N HIS A 356 7.27 3.96 2.15
CA HIS A 356 6.63 4.97 1.30
C HIS A 356 5.39 4.42 0.58
N PHE A 357 5.40 3.17 0.11
CA PHE A 357 4.20 2.55 -0.47
C PHE A 357 3.08 2.41 0.56
N ILE A 358 3.41 2.00 1.78
CA ILE A 358 2.44 1.89 2.88
C ILE A 358 1.85 3.26 3.20
N SER A 359 2.66 4.33 3.24
CA SER A 359 2.16 5.68 3.50
C SER A 359 1.20 6.14 2.40
N LEU A 360 1.58 6.04 1.11
CA LEU A 360 0.71 6.42 -0.01
C LEU A 360 -0.60 5.63 -0.05
N ASN A 361 -0.56 4.35 0.33
CA ASN A 361 -1.77 3.53 0.42
C ASN A 361 -2.65 3.94 1.63
N THR A 362 -2.03 4.25 2.77
CA THR A 362 -2.71 4.70 4.00
C THR A 362 -3.38 6.06 3.80
N ASP A 363 -2.68 6.96 3.10
CA ASP A 363 -3.11 8.34 2.81
C ASP A 363 -4.03 8.43 1.59
N LEU A 364 -4.54 7.30 1.10
CA LEU A 364 -5.48 7.23 -0.02
C LEU A 364 -4.96 7.77 -1.37
N SER A 365 -3.68 8.09 -1.47
CA SER A 365 -3.07 8.66 -2.68
C SER A 365 -3.13 7.70 -3.87
N LEU A 366 -3.11 6.39 -3.61
CA LEU A 366 -3.23 5.35 -4.64
C LEU A 366 -4.68 4.94 -4.96
N ARG A 367 -5.68 5.44 -4.23
CA ARG A 367 -7.08 4.98 -4.36
C ARG A 367 -7.61 5.12 -5.78
N TRP A 368 -7.31 6.23 -6.44
CA TRP A 368 -7.79 6.50 -7.80
C TRP A 368 -7.23 5.49 -8.81
N VAL A 369 -5.99 5.01 -8.62
CA VAL A 369 -5.36 3.99 -9.48
C VAL A 369 -6.15 2.69 -9.39
N PHE A 370 -6.48 2.24 -8.18
CA PHE A 370 -7.25 1.02 -7.95
C PHE A 370 -8.69 1.13 -8.45
N VAL A 371 -9.37 2.26 -8.21
CA VAL A 371 -10.75 2.47 -8.67
C VAL A 371 -10.83 2.53 -10.20
N LEU A 372 -9.89 3.23 -10.86
CA LEU A 372 -9.86 3.35 -12.31
C LEU A 372 -9.53 2.01 -12.98
N SER A 373 -8.48 1.33 -12.50
CA SER A 373 -8.10 0.00 -13.02
C SER A 373 -9.24 -1.01 -12.85
N GLY A 374 -9.88 -1.05 -11.69
CA GLY A 374 -11.05 -1.89 -11.45
C GLY A 374 -12.25 -1.54 -12.33
N GLY A 375 -12.47 -0.26 -12.67
CA GLY A 375 -13.58 0.18 -13.52
C GLY A 375 -13.38 -0.27 -14.98
N ILE A 376 -12.16 -0.09 -15.49
CA ILE A 376 -11.77 -0.59 -16.82
C ILE A 376 -11.86 -2.12 -16.85
N ALA A 377 -11.39 -2.79 -15.78
CA ALA A 377 -11.45 -4.23 -15.64
C ALA A 377 -12.87 -4.77 -15.63
N PHE A 378 -13.82 -4.08 -14.98
CA PHE A 378 -15.22 -4.48 -14.98
C PHE A 378 -15.80 -4.54 -16.40
N ILE A 379 -15.63 -3.47 -17.19
CA ILE A 379 -16.10 -3.41 -18.58
C ILE A 379 -15.44 -4.52 -19.40
N TYR A 380 -14.13 -4.69 -19.23
CA TYR A 380 -13.37 -5.73 -19.92
C TYR A 380 -13.90 -7.14 -19.62
N ASN A 381 -14.10 -7.48 -18.34
CA ASN A 381 -14.63 -8.79 -17.95
C ASN A 381 -16.08 -8.99 -18.42
N LEU A 382 -16.89 -7.94 -18.47
CA LEU A 382 -18.26 -7.99 -19.01
C LEU A 382 -18.26 -8.35 -20.51
N LEU A 383 -17.37 -7.75 -21.30
CA LEU A 383 -17.23 -8.05 -22.73
C LEU A 383 -16.82 -9.52 -22.96
N TYR A 384 -15.85 -10.01 -22.20
CA TYR A 384 -15.41 -11.40 -22.30
C TYR A 384 -16.46 -12.39 -21.84
N TRP A 385 -17.20 -12.06 -20.77
CA TRP A 385 -18.33 -12.87 -20.34
C TRP A 385 -19.38 -12.99 -21.46
N TRP A 386 -19.70 -11.88 -22.13
CA TRP A 386 -20.62 -11.89 -23.27
C TRP A 386 -20.08 -12.70 -24.46
N TRP A 387 -18.80 -12.57 -24.81
CA TRP A 387 -18.19 -13.38 -25.86
C TRP A 387 -18.22 -14.88 -25.54
N CYS A 388 -17.87 -15.26 -24.31
CA CYS A 388 -17.95 -16.66 -23.85
C CYS A 388 -19.39 -17.18 -23.96
N TRP A 389 -20.36 -16.39 -23.51
CA TRP A 389 -21.78 -16.73 -23.59
C TRP A 389 -22.24 -16.95 -25.03
N ARG A 390 -21.82 -16.09 -25.99
CA ARG A 390 -22.14 -16.28 -27.41
C ARG A 390 -21.57 -17.59 -27.96
N ILE A 391 -20.32 -17.92 -27.64
CA ILE A 391 -19.70 -19.17 -28.12
C ILE A 391 -20.47 -20.37 -27.58
N ILE A 392 -20.72 -20.42 -26.26
CA ILE A 392 -21.44 -21.53 -25.63
C ILE A 392 -22.85 -21.66 -26.23
N ARG A 393 -23.57 -20.55 -26.40
CA ARG A 393 -24.94 -20.56 -26.95
C ARG A 393 -24.99 -20.99 -28.41
N ASN A 394 -23.99 -20.60 -29.22
CA ASN A 394 -23.89 -21.03 -30.61
C ASN A 394 -23.59 -22.52 -30.71
N TYR A 395 -22.66 -23.02 -29.88
CA TYR A 395 -22.35 -24.45 -29.80
C TYR A 395 -23.58 -25.26 -29.38
N GLN A 396 -24.34 -24.80 -28.39
CA GLN A 396 -25.59 -25.47 -27.96
C GLN A 396 -26.60 -25.58 -29.09
N ARG A 397 -26.82 -24.50 -29.84
CA ARG A 397 -27.73 -24.51 -30.99
C ARG A 397 -27.32 -25.49 -32.08
N GLN A 398 -26.02 -25.62 -32.34
CA GLN A 398 -25.50 -26.56 -33.35
C GLN A 398 -25.55 -28.01 -32.86
N SER A 399 -25.36 -28.22 -31.55
CA SER A 399 -25.38 -29.54 -30.93
C SER A 399 -26.79 -30.09 -30.67
N ASP A 400 -27.81 -29.24 -30.50
CA ASP A 400 -29.20 -29.72 -30.31
C ASP A 400 -29.73 -30.45 -31.56
N ASP A 401 -29.12 -30.21 -32.73
CA ASP A 401 -29.37 -30.96 -33.97
C ASP A 401 -28.70 -32.36 -33.97
N GLU A 402 -27.70 -32.60 -33.10
CA GLU A 402 -26.98 -33.87 -32.93
C GLU A 402 -27.07 -34.36 -31.46
N PHE A 403 -28.13 -35.12 -31.16
CA PHE A 403 -28.68 -35.65 -29.89
C PHE A 403 -27.77 -36.08 -28.67
N SER A 404 -26.45 -35.84 -28.61
CA SER A 404 -25.55 -36.46 -27.61
C SER A 404 -24.80 -35.56 -26.61
N TYR A 405 -24.78 -34.22 -26.72
CA TYR A 405 -23.84 -33.40 -25.92
C TYR A 405 -24.46 -32.44 -24.87
N GLY A 406 -25.79 -32.33 -24.77
CA GLY A 406 -26.45 -31.36 -23.88
C GLY A 406 -26.06 -31.43 -22.39
N ASN A 407 -25.82 -32.63 -21.86
CA ASN A 407 -25.42 -32.81 -20.45
C ASN A 407 -23.98 -32.34 -20.15
N ASN A 408 -23.10 -32.29 -21.15
CA ASN A 408 -21.68 -32.00 -20.93
C ASN A 408 -21.36 -30.50 -20.78
N LEU A 409 -22.33 -29.61 -21.07
CA LEU A 409 -22.15 -28.16 -21.00
C LEU A 409 -22.65 -27.54 -19.69
N GLN A 410 -23.27 -28.33 -18.82
CA GLN A 410 -23.85 -27.83 -17.57
C GLN A 410 -22.81 -27.13 -16.71
N PHE A 411 -21.58 -27.65 -16.63
CA PHE A 411 -20.51 -27.02 -15.86
C PHE A 411 -20.14 -25.63 -16.39
N LEU A 412 -20.09 -25.44 -17.73
CA LEU A 412 -19.81 -24.13 -18.33
C LEU A 412 -20.93 -23.15 -18.00
N GLN A 413 -22.19 -23.57 -18.08
CA GLN A 413 -23.33 -22.73 -17.71
C GLN A 413 -23.28 -22.33 -16.23
N THR A 414 -22.95 -23.26 -15.33
CA THR A 414 -22.80 -22.97 -13.89
C THR A 414 -21.68 -21.96 -13.64
N ILE A 415 -20.51 -22.14 -14.26
CA ILE A 415 -19.39 -21.21 -14.13
C ILE A 415 -19.73 -19.85 -14.74
N MET A 416 -20.45 -19.80 -15.87
CA MET A 416 -20.92 -18.55 -16.47
C MET A 416 -21.93 -17.81 -15.59
N GLY A 417 -22.84 -18.54 -14.93
CA GLY A 417 -23.78 -17.99 -13.95
C GLY A 417 -23.06 -17.41 -12.73
N LEU A 418 -22.05 -18.12 -12.20
CA LEU A 418 -21.23 -17.62 -11.11
C LEU A 418 -20.50 -16.33 -11.49
N LYS A 419 -19.93 -16.26 -12.70
CA LYS A 419 -19.28 -15.04 -13.21
C LYS A 419 -20.25 -13.88 -13.38
N ALA A 420 -21.48 -14.15 -13.82
CA ALA A 420 -22.52 -13.14 -13.89
C ALA A 420 -22.83 -12.59 -12.48
N ALA A 421 -22.93 -13.46 -11.48
CA ALA A 421 -23.11 -13.04 -10.09
C ALA A 421 -21.95 -12.16 -9.60
N CYS A 422 -20.69 -12.53 -9.88
CA CYS A 422 -19.52 -11.69 -9.58
C CYS A 422 -19.61 -10.32 -10.25
N LEU A 423 -19.96 -10.25 -11.54
CA LEU A 423 -20.12 -8.99 -12.27
C LEU A 423 -21.25 -8.12 -11.70
N ILE A 424 -22.37 -8.71 -11.28
CA ILE A 424 -23.48 -7.98 -10.65
C ILE A 424 -23.03 -7.39 -9.30
N ILE A 425 -22.34 -8.16 -8.47
CA ILE A 425 -21.81 -7.69 -7.18
C ILE A 425 -20.78 -6.57 -7.40
N TRP A 426 -19.92 -6.72 -8.42
CA TRP A 426 -18.94 -5.69 -8.80
C TRP A 426 -19.65 -4.40 -9.22
N ALA A 427 -20.64 -4.49 -10.12
CA ALA A 427 -21.41 -3.34 -10.56
C ALA A 427 -22.10 -2.63 -9.39
N ALA A 428 -22.74 -3.39 -8.49
CA ALA A 428 -23.36 -2.85 -7.28
C ALA A 428 -22.34 -2.13 -6.38
N SER A 429 -21.14 -2.69 -6.21
CA SER A 429 -20.05 -2.06 -5.44
C SER A 429 -19.68 -0.69 -6.01
N TYR A 430 -19.56 -0.58 -7.35
CA TYR A 430 -19.26 0.68 -8.01
C TYR A 430 -20.39 1.69 -7.90
N LEU A 431 -21.65 1.25 -8.02
CA LEU A 431 -22.82 2.13 -7.84
C LEU A 431 -22.89 2.68 -6.41
N ILE A 432 -22.66 1.84 -5.40
CA ILE A 432 -22.65 2.24 -3.99
C ILE A 432 -21.46 3.18 -3.68
N GLY A 433 -20.29 2.89 -4.22
CA GLY A 433 -19.11 3.74 -4.08
C GLY A 433 -19.29 5.11 -4.75
N GLY A 434 -19.84 5.12 -5.97
CA GLY A 434 -20.16 6.33 -6.71
C GLY A 434 -21.23 7.18 -6.03
N PHE A 435 -22.27 6.54 -5.48
CA PHE A 435 -23.29 7.23 -4.66
C PHE A 435 -22.67 7.87 -3.42
N GLY A 436 -21.84 7.14 -2.68
CA GLY A 436 -21.15 7.68 -1.50
C GLY A 436 -20.27 8.88 -1.83
N TRP A 437 -19.56 8.82 -2.97
CA TRP A 437 -18.77 9.94 -3.46
C TRP A 437 -19.64 11.15 -3.87
N LEU A 438 -20.72 10.93 -4.62
CA LEU A 438 -21.59 12.01 -5.13
C LEU A 438 -22.35 12.75 -4.02
N PHE A 439 -22.78 12.02 -2.98
CA PHE A 439 -23.59 12.57 -1.89
C PHE A 439 -22.82 12.76 -0.58
N ALA A 440 -21.49 12.61 -0.59
CA ALA A 440 -20.64 12.68 0.60
C ALA A 440 -21.11 11.76 1.76
N VAL A 441 -21.64 10.58 1.40
CA VAL A 441 -22.12 9.57 2.37
C VAL A 441 -21.04 8.52 2.59
N GLU A 442 -20.79 8.15 3.84
CA GLU A 442 -19.83 7.10 4.17
C GLU A 442 -20.34 5.71 3.71
N THR A 443 -19.88 5.25 2.54
CA THR A 443 -20.23 3.93 1.97
C THR A 443 -19.08 2.92 1.99
N SER A 444 -17.93 3.28 2.58
CA SER A 444 -16.70 2.47 2.68
C SER A 444 -16.99 1.07 3.24
N ARG A 445 -17.76 0.99 4.32
CA ARG A 445 -18.11 -0.28 4.97
C ARG A 445 -18.89 -1.23 4.06
N ILE A 446 -19.81 -0.69 3.26
CA ILE A 446 -20.66 -1.49 2.39
C ILE A 446 -19.85 -1.95 1.17
N THR A 447 -19.08 -1.04 0.58
CA THR A 447 -18.21 -1.34 -0.57
C THR A 447 -17.15 -2.39 -0.22
N ASP A 448 -16.45 -2.26 0.92
CA ASP A 448 -15.45 -3.25 1.34
C ASP A 448 -16.04 -4.64 1.57
N ARG A 449 -17.20 -4.72 2.22
CA ARG A 449 -17.90 -6.00 2.42
C ARG A 449 -18.38 -6.61 1.11
N SER A 450 -18.80 -5.78 0.16
CA SER A 450 -19.21 -6.24 -1.17
C SER A 450 -18.02 -6.81 -1.95
N VAL A 451 -16.86 -6.16 -1.88
CA VAL A 451 -15.60 -6.67 -2.45
C VAL A 451 -15.20 -7.99 -1.79
N ASP A 452 -15.25 -8.08 -0.46
CA ASP A 452 -14.95 -9.33 0.25
C ASP A 452 -15.92 -10.45 -0.17
N PHE A 453 -17.22 -10.15 -0.25
CA PHE A 453 -18.22 -11.10 -0.72
C PHE A 453 -17.97 -11.54 -2.16
N LEU A 454 -17.58 -10.63 -3.06
CA LEU A 454 -17.19 -10.95 -4.42
C LEU A 454 -16.07 -11.98 -4.47
N TRP A 455 -15.04 -11.84 -3.64
CA TRP A 455 -13.94 -12.82 -3.57
C TRP A 455 -14.40 -14.20 -3.09
N VAL A 456 -15.34 -14.25 -2.14
CA VAL A 456 -15.94 -15.52 -1.71
C VAL A 456 -16.69 -16.17 -2.87
N VAL A 457 -17.56 -15.42 -3.55
CA VAL A 457 -18.31 -15.92 -4.72
C VAL A 457 -17.35 -16.38 -5.82
N PHE A 458 -16.29 -15.62 -6.09
CA PHE A 458 -15.27 -15.98 -7.07
C PHE A 458 -14.55 -17.29 -6.71
N SER A 459 -14.23 -17.51 -5.43
CA SER A 459 -13.58 -18.74 -4.95
C SER A 459 -14.43 -20.00 -5.18
N LEU A 460 -15.76 -19.87 -5.23
CA LEU A 460 -16.67 -20.98 -5.54
C LEU A 460 -16.40 -21.62 -6.90
N THR A 461 -15.74 -20.91 -7.82
CA THR A 461 -15.31 -21.45 -9.12
C THR A 461 -14.52 -22.75 -8.94
N VAL A 462 -13.60 -22.79 -7.98
CA VAL A 462 -12.71 -23.94 -7.78
C VAL A 462 -13.47 -25.12 -7.17
N PHE A 463 -14.38 -24.86 -6.22
CA PHE A 463 -15.23 -25.90 -5.63
C PHE A 463 -16.18 -26.51 -6.66
N ILE A 464 -16.80 -25.68 -7.51
CA ILE A 464 -17.68 -26.13 -8.59
C ILE A 464 -16.90 -26.97 -9.60
N LEU A 465 -15.72 -26.52 -10.03
CA LEU A 465 -14.86 -27.29 -10.92
C LEU A 465 -14.45 -28.63 -10.29
N GLY A 466 -14.14 -28.64 -8.99
CA GLY A 466 -13.83 -29.87 -8.25
C GLY A 466 -15.00 -30.86 -8.20
N TYR A 467 -16.21 -30.36 -7.94
CA TYR A 467 -17.43 -31.16 -7.97
C TYR A 467 -17.64 -31.83 -9.33
N PHE A 468 -17.51 -31.06 -10.42
CA PHE A 468 -17.68 -31.58 -11.78
C PHE A 468 -16.55 -32.54 -12.19
N ALA A 469 -15.31 -32.30 -11.77
CA ALA A 469 -14.20 -33.23 -11.96
C ALA A 469 -14.43 -34.60 -11.34
N MET A 470 -15.09 -34.66 -10.18
CA MET A 470 -15.40 -35.93 -9.53
C MET A 470 -16.66 -36.61 -10.09
N ARG A 471 -17.72 -35.85 -10.39
CA ARG A 471 -19.02 -36.43 -10.78
C ARG A 471 -19.16 -36.69 -12.28
N GLN A 472 -18.48 -35.91 -13.13
CA GLN A 472 -18.63 -35.96 -14.57
C GLN A 472 -17.25 -35.78 -15.25
N PRO A 473 -16.29 -36.71 -15.05
CA PRO A 473 -14.94 -36.58 -15.61
C PRO A 473 -14.93 -36.53 -17.16
N GLU A 474 -15.98 -37.03 -17.79
CA GLU A 474 -16.18 -37.00 -19.25
C GLU A 474 -16.21 -35.58 -19.85
N ILE A 475 -16.57 -34.56 -19.06
CA ILE A 475 -16.54 -33.16 -19.55
C ILE A 475 -15.13 -32.69 -19.90
N PHE A 476 -14.10 -33.30 -19.30
CA PHE A 476 -12.69 -33.01 -19.57
C PHE A 476 -12.15 -33.83 -20.77
N LYS A 477 -12.96 -34.77 -21.27
CA LYS A 477 -12.66 -35.66 -22.38
C LYS A 477 -13.44 -35.33 -23.65
N MET A 478 -14.31 -34.30 -23.64
CA MET A 478 -15.14 -33.96 -24.79
C MET A 478 -14.32 -33.86 -26.08
N PRO A 479 -14.57 -34.74 -27.07
CA PRO A 479 -13.92 -34.64 -28.36
C PRO A 479 -14.44 -33.38 -29.09
N PRO A 480 -13.58 -32.73 -29.88
CA PRO A 480 -14.03 -31.65 -30.76
C PRO A 480 -15.16 -32.13 -31.69
N LEU A 481 -16.15 -31.28 -31.98
CA LEU A 481 -17.13 -31.54 -33.04
C LEU A 481 -16.42 -31.89 -34.35
N PRO A 482 -16.90 -32.89 -35.13
CA PRO A 482 -16.39 -33.11 -36.47
C PRO A 482 -16.63 -31.86 -37.36
N PRO A 483 -15.75 -31.62 -38.35
CA PRO A 483 -15.80 -30.44 -39.22
C PRO A 483 -17.05 -30.39 -40.10
#